data_AF-K0NI80-F1
#
_entry.id   AF-K0NI80-F1
#
_cell.length_a   1.000
_cell.length_b   1.000
_cell.length_c   1.000
_cell.angle_alpha   90.00
_cell.angle_beta   90.00
_cell.angle_gamma   90.00
#
_symmetry.space_group_name_H-M   'P 1'
#
loop_
_entity.id
_entity.type
_entity.pdbx_description
1 polymer ?
#
loop_
_entity_poly.entity_id
_entity_poly.type
_entity_poly.pdbx_seq_one_letter_code
_entity_poly.pdbx_strand_id
1 'polypeptide(L)'
;MMLIGIAIIFILVLISYIFGQKIAKPLAILDTATQKIGKDDFKYRIDMKQNDEFGNLAISFNSMAKSLQHSTTSIAILEKEVAARRKAEKEQEKLIKELQESLENVKTLSGLLPICAKCKKIRNDEGYWDSLEEYIQTHSNILFSHSLCSKCSDALYGNEDWYMEMKKDDLK
;
A
#
# COMPACT_ATOMS: atom_id res chain seq x y z
N MET A 1 -15.43 71.05 48.13
CA MET A 1 -15.43 70.69 46.69
C MET A 1 -14.06 70.29 46.18
N MET A 2 -12.97 71.05 46.39
CA MET A 2 -11.61 70.68 45.92
C MET A 2 -11.08 69.32 46.43
N LEU A 3 -11.26 69.00 47.72
CA LEU A 3 -10.78 67.73 48.28
C LEU A 3 -11.46 66.50 47.65
N ILE A 4 -12.74 66.63 47.28
CA ILE A 4 -13.51 65.56 46.62
C ILE A 4 -12.96 65.33 45.21
N GLY A 5 -12.64 66.40 44.48
CA GLY A 5 -12.01 66.30 43.15
C GLY A 5 -10.65 65.59 43.21
N ILE A 6 -9.80 65.95 44.17
CA ILE A 6 -8.49 65.30 44.37
C ILE A 6 -8.65 63.81 44.70
N ALA A 7 -9.58 63.46 45.58
CA ALA A 7 -9.84 62.06 45.92
C ALA A 7 -10.33 61.24 44.72
N ILE A 8 -11.19 61.79 43.87
CA ILE A 8 -11.66 61.12 42.65
C ILE A 8 -10.51 60.89 41.68
N ILE A 9 -9.68 61.91 41.42
CA ILE A 9 -8.51 61.79 40.54
C ILE A 9 -7.57 60.71 41.08
N PHE A 10 -7.32 60.71 42.39
CA PHE A 10 -6.48 59.70 43.03
C PHE A 10 -7.04 58.28 42.85
N ILE A 11 -8.34 58.08 43.04
CA ILE A 11 -9.01 56.79 42.83
C ILE A 11 -8.90 56.35 41.36
N LEU A 12 -9.10 57.24 40.39
CA LEU A 12 -9.00 56.91 38.96
C LEU A 12 -7.58 56.47 38.56
N VAL A 13 -6.57 57.15 39.10
CA VAL A 13 -5.16 56.77 38.90
C VAL A 13 -4.89 55.40 39.52
N LEU A 14 -5.38 55.15 40.74
CA LEU A 14 -5.22 53.88 41.45
C LEU A 14 -5.89 52.72 40.69
N ILE A 15 -7.13 52.90 40.24
CA ILE A 15 -7.88 51.92 39.45
C ILE A 15 -7.13 51.63 38.13
N SER A 16 -6.69 52.67 37.42
CA SER A 16 -5.95 52.49 36.16
C SER A 16 -4.67 51.67 36.35
N TYR A 17 -3.94 51.93 37.44
CA TYR A 17 -2.74 51.16 37.78
C TYR A 17 -3.06 49.68 38.07
N ILE A 18 -4.13 49.42 38.83
CA ILE A 18 -4.58 48.05 39.15
C ILE A 18 -4.99 47.31 37.88
N PHE A 19 -5.79 47.91 37.01
CA PHE A 19 -6.19 47.31 35.73
C PHE A 19 -4.98 46.97 34.85
N GLY A 20 -3.99 47.87 34.79
CA GLY A 20 -2.74 47.62 34.06
C GLY A 20 -1.98 46.39 34.59
N GLN A 21 -1.88 46.27 35.91
CA GLN A 21 -1.17 45.16 36.57
C GLN A 21 -1.92 43.83 36.52
N LYS A 22 -3.24 43.85 36.79
CA LYS A 22 -4.06 42.66 37.02
C LYS A 22 -4.72 42.11 35.75
N ILE A 23 -4.84 42.89 34.68
CA ILE A 23 -5.55 42.47 33.46
C ILE A 23 -4.69 42.67 32.21
N ALA A 24 -4.22 43.90 31.96
CA ALA A 24 -3.54 44.21 30.71
C ALA A 24 -2.21 43.45 30.53
N LYS A 25 -1.39 43.36 31.60
CA LYS A 25 -0.12 42.62 31.56
C LYS A 25 -0.31 41.11 31.29
N PRO A 26 -1.17 40.37 32.03
CA PRO A 26 -1.43 38.96 31.73
C PRO A 26 -1.93 38.70 30.30
N LEU A 27 -2.82 39.57 29.78
CA LEU A 27 -3.32 39.46 28.42
C LEU A 27 -2.21 39.63 27.36
N ALA A 28 -1.32 40.61 27.55
CA ALA A 28 -0.21 40.83 26.63
C ALA A 28 0.76 39.63 26.56
N ILE A 29 0.98 38.95 27.69
CA ILE A 29 1.81 37.74 27.74
C ILE A 29 1.16 36.60 26.94
N LEU A 30 -0.15 36.39 27.11
CA LEU A 30 -0.90 35.37 26.39
C LEU A 30 -0.97 35.64 24.88
N ASP A 31 -1.15 36.90 24.48
CA ASP A 31 -1.10 37.30 23.07
C ASP A 31 0.26 36.96 22.46
N THR A 32 1.35 37.37 23.12
CA THR A 32 2.71 37.07 22.67
C THR A 32 2.97 35.57 22.60
N ALA A 33 2.48 34.80 23.57
CA ALA A 33 2.59 33.35 23.56
C ALA A 33 1.86 32.72 22.37
N THR A 34 0.64 33.19 22.09
CA THR A 34 -0.18 32.71 20.98
C THR A 34 0.49 33.00 19.64
N GLN A 35 1.07 34.19 19.47
CA GLN A 35 1.84 34.53 18.28
C GLN A 35 3.08 33.64 18.10
N LYS A 36 3.75 33.25 19.19
CA LYS A 36 4.89 32.30 19.12
C LYS A 36 4.45 30.90 18.70
N ILE A 37 3.34 30.39 19.24
CA ILE A 37 2.75 29.12 18.81
C ILE A 37 2.37 29.17 17.33
N GLY A 38 1.80 30.29 16.85
CA GLY A 38 1.49 30.49 15.44
C GLY A 38 2.72 30.59 14.51
N LYS A 39 3.93 30.73 15.07
CA LYS A 39 5.21 30.67 14.35
C LYS A 39 5.94 29.34 14.56
N ASP A 40 5.20 28.30 14.90
CA ASP A 40 5.69 26.93 15.17
C ASP A 40 6.68 26.80 16.34
N ASP A 41 6.78 27.82 17.21
CA ASP A 41 7.58 27.73 18.44
C ASP A 41 6.78 27.02 19.55
N PHE A 42 6.54 25.72 19.36
CA PHE A 42 5.86 24.87 20.35
C PHE A 42 6.73 24.56 21.58
N LYS A 43 7.94 25.11 21.69
CA LYS A 43 8.79 24.99 22.89
C LYS A 43 8.56 26.14 23.87
N TYR A 44 8.05 27.28 23.39
CA TYR A 44 7.72 28.40 24.27
C TYR A 44 6.66 28.00 25.31
N ARG A 45 6.88 28.43 26.56
CA ARG A 45 5.97 28.21 27.68
C ARG A 45 5.75 29.52 28.41
N ILE A 46 4.53 29.70 28.88
CA ILE A 46 4.17 30.83 29.72
C ILE A 46 4.61 30.50 31.15
N ASP A 47 5.49 31.32 31.72
CA ASP A 47 5.82 31.31 33.14
C ASP A 47 5.01 32.41 33.83
N MET A 48 3.89 32.03 34.43
CA MET A 48 2.99 32.93 35.14
C MET A 48 2.69 32.34 36.52
N LYS A 49 3.07 33.05 37.58
CA LYS A 49 2.93 32.62 38.98
C LYS A 49 1.64 33.10 39.65
N GLN A 50 0.63 33.46 38.86
CA GLN A 50 -0.65 33.94 39.38
C GLN A 50 -1.49 32.74 39.85
N ASN A 51 -2.13 32.87 41.01
CA ASN A 51 -3.04 31.86 41.56
C ASN A 51 -4.51 32.23 41.27
N ASP A 52 -4.77 32.74 40.06
CA ASP A 52 -6.07 33.19 39.59
C ASP A 52 -6.41 32.54 38.24
N GLU A 53 -7.46 33.05 37.58
CA GLU A 53 -7.95 32.56 36.30
C GLU A 53 -6.90 32.66 35.19
N PHE A 54 -6.03 33.67 35.21
CA PHE A 54 -4.96 33.83 34.23
C PHE A 54 -3.86 32.79 34.43
N GLY A 55 -3.55 32.45 35.68
CA GLY A 55 -2.68 31.32 36.01
C GLY A 55 -3.21 30.00 35.43
N ASN A 56 -4.50 29.71 35.63
CA ASN A 56 -5.14 28.50 35.07
C ASN A 56 -5.13 28.48 33.54
N LEU A 57 -5.31 29.65 32.90
CA LEU A 57 -5.23 29.78 31.45
C LEU A 57 -3.80 29.53 30.95
N ALA A 58 -2.79 30.03 31.64
CA ALA A 58 -1.38 29.76 31.32
C ALA A 58 -1.04 28.26 31.41
N ILE A 59 -1.55 27.55 32.43
CA ILE A 59 -1.40 26.10 32.56
C ILE A 59 -2.06 25.38 31.38
N SER A 60 -3.30 25.74 31.05
CA SER A 60 -4.05 25.14 29.94
C SER A 60 -3.35 25.37 28.60
N PHE A 61 -2.84 26.59 28.38
CA PHE A 61 -2.06 26.94 27.21
C PHE A 61 -0.77 26.10 27.10
N ASN A 62 -0.02 25.96 28.20
CA ASN A 62 1.20 25.15 28.22
C ASN A 62 0.91 23.67 27.93
N SER A 63 -0.23 23.15 28.36
CA SER A 63 -0.69 21.80 28.04
C SER A 63 -0.97 21.64 26.53
N MET A 64 -1.69 22.59 25.94
CA MET A 64 -1.92 22.64 24.48
C MET A 64 -0.60 22.69 23.70
N ALA A 65 0.33 23.57 24.08
CA ALA A 65 1.65 23.69 23.44
C ALA A 65 2.44 22.37 23.52
N LYS A 66 2.36 21.66 24.66
CA LYS A 66 2.97 20.33 24.82
C LYS A 66 2.36 19.29 23.87
N SER A 67 1.04 19.29 23.71
CA SER A 67 0.35 18.38 22.77
C SER A 67 0.76 18.64 21.31
N LEU A 68 0.85 19.92 20.90
CA LEU A 68 1.31 20.29 19.56
C LEU A 68 2.76 19.86 19.32
N GLN A 69 3.64 20.08 20.30
CA GLN A 69 5.03 19.64 20.22
C GLN A 69 5.15 18.11 20.07
N HIS A 70 4.33 17.35 20.81
CA HIS A 70 4.33 15.90 20.72
C HIS A 70 3.82 15.42 19.36
N SER A 71 2.69 15.96 18.87
CA SER A 71 2.15 15.62 17.55
C SER A 71 3.15 15.89 16.43
N THR A 72 3.87 17.01 16.47
CA THR A 72 4.90 17.34 15.46
C THR A 72 6.03 16.31 15.45
N THR A 73 6.46 15.86 16.63
CA THR A 73 7.51 14.83 16.76
C THR A 73 7.01 13.48 16.26
N SER A 74 5.77 13.11 16.59
CA SER A 74 5.14 11.88 16.11
C SER A 74 5.01 11.87 14.58
N ILE A 75 4.65 12.99 13.96
CA ILE A 75 4.58 13.12 12.49
C ILE A 75 5.94 12.82 11.85
N ALA A 76 7.03 13.41 12.35
CA ALA A 76 8.37 13.16 11.80
C ALA A 76 8.81 11.68 11.91
N ILE A 77 8.42 10.99 12.98
CA ILE A 77 8.67 9.55 13.14
C ILE A 77 7.86 8.75 12.13
N LEU A 78 6.57 9.08 11.96
CA LEU A 78 5.68 8.41 11.01
C LEU A 78 6.15 8.59 9.57
N GLU A 79 6.61 9.78 9.19
CA GLU A 79 7.17 10.03 7.85
C GLU A 79 8.37 9.12 7.56
N LYS A 80 9.24 8.94 8.55
CA LYS A 80 10.40 8.05 8.44
C LYS A 80 9.98 6.58 8.31
N GLU A 81 8.98 6.15 9.06
CA GLU A 81 8.44 4.79 9.00
C GLU A 81 7.79 4.50 7.63
N VAL A 82 6.97 5.43 7.11
CA VAL A 82 6.35 5.32 5.77
C VAL A 82 7.41 5.25 4.68
N ALA A 83 8.47 6.06 4.77
CA ALA A 83 9.58 6.02 3.81
C ALA A 83 10.30 4.66 3.81
N ALA A 84 10.58 4.10 4.99
CA ALA A 84 11.19 2.79 5.12
C ALA A 84 10.29 1.69 4.55
N ARG A 85 8.98 1.73 4.85
CA ARG A 85 8.01 0.75 4.35
C ARG A 85 7.90 0.77 2.83
N ARG A 86 7.78 1.95 2.21
CA ARG A 86 7.75 2.08 0.74
C ARG A 86 8.99 1.51 0.07
N LYS A 87 10.16 1.64 0.70
CA LYS A 87 11.40 1.04 0.18
C LYS A 87 11.35 -0.49 0.23
N ALA A 88 10.85 -1.06 1.32
CA ALA A 88 10.67 -2.50 1.45
C ALA A 88 9.65 -3.05 0.44
N GLU A 89 8.53 -2.35 0.22
CA GLU A 89 7.50 -2.74 -0.76
C GLU A 89 8.08 -2.78 -2.19
N LYS A 90 8.90 -1.79 -2.56
CA LYS A 90 9.59 -1.80 -3.88
C LYS A 90 10.58 -2.96 -4.03
N GLU A 91 11.33 -3.26 -2.97
CA GLU A 91 12.26 -4.40 -2.99
C GLU A 91 11.50 -5.72 -3.14
N GLN A 92 10.38 -5.86 -2.43
CA GLN A 92 9.50 -7.03 -2.55
C GLN A 92 8.96 -7.18 -3.98
N GLU A 93 8.50 -6.09 -4.60
CA GLU A 93 8.02 -6.11 -5.99
C GLU A 93 9.13 -6.57 -6.96
N LYS A 94 10.36 -6.08 -6.77
CA LYS A 94 11.53 -6.50 -7.56
C LYS A 94 11.83 -7.98 -7.41
N LEU A 95 11.85 -8.48 -6.17
CA LEU A 95 12.09 -9.90 -5.89
C LEU A 95 10.98 -10.80 -6.47
N ILE A 96 9.72 -10.37 -6.42
CA ILE A 96 8.61 -11.10 -7.05
C ILE A 96 8.85 -11.21 -8.56
N LYS A 97 9.26 -10.12 -9.20
CA LYS A 97 9.57 -10.13 -10.63
C LYS A 97 10.74 -11.07 -10.97
N GLU A 98 11.83 -10.98 -10.22
CA GLU A 98 13.00 -11.87 -10.41
C GLU A 98 12.63 -13.36 -10.20
N LEU A 99 11.78 -13.64 -9.21
CA LEU A 99 11.26 -14.99 -8.97
C LEU A 99 10.40 -15.49 -10.13
N GLN A 100 9.52 -14.64 -10.68
CA GLN A 100 8.70 -14.96 -11.83
C GLN A 100 9.56 -15.29 -13.06
N GLU A 101 10.55 -14.46 -13.36
CA GLU A 101 11.51 -14.69 -14.46
C GLU A 101 12.29 -16.01 -14.25
N SER A 102 12.72 -16.30 -13.01
CA SER A 102 13.40 -17.55 -12.69
C SER A 102 12.50 -18.78 -12.85
N LEU A 103 11.22 -18.69 -12.48
CA LEU A 103 10.25 -19.77 -12.66
C LEU A 103 9.95 -20.04 -14.14
N GLU A 104 9.88 -18.99 -14.97
CA GLU A 104 9.75 -19.15 -16.43
C GLU A 104 10.95 -19.91 -17.00
N ASN A 105 12.16 -19.57 -16.58
CA ASN A 105 13.36 -20.28 -17.00
C ASN A 105 13.31 -21.77 -16.59
N VAL A 106 12.90 -22.10 -15.37
CA VAL A 106 12.74 -23.51 -14.94
C VAL A 106 11.68 -24.25 -15.77
N LYS A 107 10.54 -23.62 -16.10
CA LYS A 107 9.53 -24.24 -16.97
C LYS A 107 10.09 -24.66 -18.33
N THR A 108 11.02 -23.88 -18.88
CA THR A 108 11.67 -24.24 -20.16
C THR A 108 12.68 -25.38 -20.03
N LEU A 109 13.21 -25.66 -18.83
CA LEU A 109 14.09 -26.80 -18.55
C LEU A 109 13.33 -28.09 -18.17
N SER A 110 12.05 -28.02 -17.83
CA SER A 110 11.22 -29.20 -17.55
C SER A 110 10.60 -29.75 -18.85
N GLY A 111 11.30 -30.68 -19.50
CA GLY A 111 10.83 -31.25 -20.78
C GLY A 111 11.25 -32.69 -21.05
N LEU A 112 11.37 -33.53 -20.01
CA LEU A 112 11.63 -34.96 -20.18
C LEU A 112 10.35 -35.75 -19.89
N LEU A 113 9.63 -36.13 -20.94
CA LEU A 113 8.52 -37.08 -20.83
C LEU A 113 9.09 -38.49 -20.63
N PRO A 114 8.82 -39.15 -19.49
CA PRO A 114 9.29 -40.51 -19.25
C PRO A 114 8.49 -41.49 -20.12
N ILE A 115 9.09 -41.92 -21.24
CA ILE A 115 8.47 -42.89 -22.16
C ILE A 115 9.02 -44.30 -21.94
N CYS A 116 8.17 -45.31 -22.15
CA CYS A 116 8.61 -46.70 -22.19
C CYS A 116 9.46 -46.91 -23.46
N ALA A 117 10.70 -47.35 -23.32
CA ALA A 117 11.59 -47.58 -24.46
C ALA A 117 11.00 -48.60 -25.47
N LYS A 118 10.22 -49.58 -24.99
CA LYS A 118 9.62 -50.66 -25.77
C LYS A 118 8.30 -50.27 -26.45
N CYS A 119 7.31 -49.80 -25.68
CA CYS A 119 5.95 -49.55 -26.21
C CYS A 119 5.59 -48.07 -26.37
N LYS A 120 6.50 -47.15 -26.04
CA LYS A 120 6.36 -45.68 -26.18
C LYS A 120 5.21 -45.03 -25.40
N LYS A 121 4.52 -45.78 -24.53
CA LYS A 121 3.60 -45.23 -23.52
C LYS A 121 4.30 -44.21 -22.61
N ILE A 122 3.55 -43.25 -22.09
CA ILE A 122 4.07 -42.22 -21.19
C ILE A 122 3.74 -42.62 -19.76
N ARG A 123 4.70 -42.45 -18.85
CA ARG A 123 4.48 -42.66 -17.43
C ARG A 123 3.88 -41.40 -16.80
N ASN A 124 2.72 -41.52 -16.17
CA ASN A 124 2.08 -40.40 -15.48
C ASN A 124 2.62 -40.17 -14.06
N ASP A 125 2.15 -39.11 -13.41
CA ASP A 125 2.61 -38.69 -12.08
C ASP A 125 2.25 -39.71 -10.98
N GLU A 126 1.22 -40.52 -11.21
CA GLU A 126 0.83 -41.64 -10.33
C GLU A 126 1.64 -42.92 -10.60
N GLY A 127 2.45 -42.91 -11.66
CA GLY A 127 3.34 -44.00 -12.04
C GLY A 127 2.74 -45.06 -12.98
N TYR A 128 1.50 -44.87 -13.44
CA TYR A 128 0.84 -45.71 -14.46
C TYR A 128 1.30 -45.37 -15.88
N TRP A 129 0.99 -46.26 -16.83
CA TRP A 129 1.41 -46.16 -18.23
C TRP A 129 0.22 -45.87 -19.15
N ASP A 130 0.10 -44.60 -19.52
CA ASP A 130 -0.98 -44.08 -20.33
C ASP A 130 -0.58 -44.11 -21.82
N SER A 131 -1.59 -44.12 -22.70
CA SER A 131 -1.33 -43.83 -24.11
C SER A 131 -0.94 -42.36 -24.29
N LEU A 132 -0.32 -42.03 -25.44
CA LEU A 132 0.07 -40.66 -25.75
C LEU A 132 -1.14 -39.72 -25.71
N GLU A 133 -2.26 -40.16 -26.29
CA GLU A 133 -3.49 -39.41 -26.43
C GLU A 133 -4.13 -39.13 -25.07
N GLU A 134 -4.25 -40.17 -24.24
CA GLU A 134 -4.81 -40.09 -22.88
C GLU A 134 -3.98 -39.17 -21.98
N TYR A 135 -2.66 -39.32 -22.01
CA TYR A 135 -1.75 -38.49 -21.24
C TYR A 135 -1.85 -37.01 -21.63
N ILE A 136 -1.81 -36.70 -22.94
CA ILE A 136 -1.86 -35.31 -23.41
C ILE A 136 -3.23 -34.66 -23.16
N GLN A 137 -4.34 -35.37 -23.36
CA GLN A 137 -5.68 -34.83 -23.06
C GLN A 137 -5.87 -34.52 -21.58
N THR A 138 -5.24 -35.29 -20.69
CA THR A 138 -5.37 -35.10 -19.24
C THR A 138 -4.47 -33.99 -18.72
N HIS A 139 -3.29 -33.79 -19.33
CA HIS A 139 -2.28 -32.83 -18.87
C HIS A 139 -2.22 -31.54 -19.71
N SER A 140 -3.06 -31.41 -20.73
CA SER A 140 -3.14 -30.21 -21.57
C SER A 140 -4.58 -29.96 -22.02
N ASN A 141 -4.89 -28.71 -22.40
CA ASN A 141 -6.22 -28.34 -22.88
C ASN A 141 -6.41 -28.66 -24.39
N ILE A 142 -5.96 -29.83 -24.84
CA ILE A 142 -5.96 -30.25 -26.26
C ILE A 142 -6.95 -31.40 -26.45
N LEU A 143 -7.73 -31.34 -27.53
CA LEU A 143 -8.63 -32.40 -27.98
C LEU A 143 -8.07 -33.07 -29.24
N PHE A 144 -8.22 -34.39 -29.36
CA PHE A 144 -7.78 -35.14 -30.54
C PHE A 144 -8.97 -35.45 -31.45
N SER A 145 -8.88 -35.03 -32.71
CA SER A 145 -9.76 -35.53 -33.77
C SER A 145 -9.17 -36.82 -34.34
N HIS A 146 -10.02 -37.83 -34.53
CA HIS A 146 -9.62 -39.08 -35.16
C HIS A 146 -9.99 -39.00 -36.64
N SER A 147 -9.07 -38.49 -37.45
CA SER A 147 -9.21 -38.45 -38.90
C SER A 147 -8.13 -39.29 -39.55
N LEU A 148 -8.45 -39.88 -40.70
CA LEU A 148 -7.47 -40.54 -41.55
C LEU A 148 -6.93 -39.52 -42.55
N CYS A 149 -5.61 -39.42 -42.68
CA CYS A 149 -5.02 -38.64 -43.76
C CYS A 149 -5.28 -39.34 -45.10
N SER A 150 -5.23 -38.59 -46.20
CA SER A 150 -5.50 -39.11 -47.55
C SER A 150 -4.72 -40.39 -47.87
N LYS A 151 -3.43 -40.44 -47.53
CA LYS A 151 -2.57 -41.61 -47.74
C LYS A 151 -3.04 -42.85 -46.97
N CYS A 152 -3.48 -42.68 -45.73
CA CYS A 152 -3.95 -43.80 -44.91
C CYS A 152 -5.31 -44.29 -45.40
N SER A 153 -6.22 -43.38 -45.76
CA SER A 153 -7.49 -43.73 -46.38
C SER A 153 -7.28 -44.47 -47.71
N ASP A 154 -6.32 -44.02 -48.53
CA ASP A 154 -5.95 -44.67 -49.79
C ASP A 154 -5.39 -46.08 -49.58
N ALA A 155 -4.54 -46.26 -48.56
CA ALA A 155 -3.98 -47.58 -48.27
C ALA A 155 -5.04 -48.57 -47.78
N LEU A 156 -6.06 -48.10 -47.05
CA LEU A 156 -7.11 -48.94 -46.48
C LEU A 156 -8.25 -49.22 -47.47
N TYR A 157 -8.63 -48.23 -48.26
CA TYR A 157 -9.84 -48.26 -49.09
C TYR A 157 -9.56 -48.09 -50.59
N GLY A 158 -8.31 -47.92 -51.02
CA GLY A 158 -7.96 -47.61 -52.41
C GLY A 158 -8.35 -48.67 -53.44
N ASN A 159 -8.68 -49.88 -53.01
CA ASN A 159 -9.18 -50.95 -53.88
C ASN A 159 -10.70 -51.14 -53.80
N GLU A 160 -11.39 -50.34 -52.99
CA GLU A 160 -12.84 -50.42 -52.81
C GLU A 160 -13.56 -49.53 -53.83
N ASP A 161 -14.51 -50.10 -54.57
CA ASP A 161 -15.21 -49.40 -55.64
C ASP A 161 -15.91 -48.12 -55.14
N TRP A 162 -16.55 -48.17 -53.97
CA TRP A 162 -17.23 -47.01 -53.36
C TRP A 162 -16.27 -45.87 -53.00
N TYR A 163 -15.04 -46.19 -52.61
CA TYR A 163 -14.03 -45.19 -52.25
C TYR A 163 -13.41 -44.55 -53.49
N MET A 164 -13.18 -45.36 -54.52
CA MET A 164 -12.70 -44.92 -55.82
C MET A 164 -13.73 -44.06 -56.57
N GLU A 165 -15.04 -44.32 -56.39
CA GLU A 165 -16.12 -43.45 -56.87
C GLU A 165 -16.23 -42.15 -56.08
N MET A 166 -16.23 -42.20 -54.74
CA MET A 166 -16.23 -41.01 -53.88
C MET A 166 -15.10 -40.04 -54.24
N LYS A 167 -13.87 -40.55 -54.45
CA LYS A 167 -12.73 -39.73 -54.87
C LYS A 167 -12.86 -39.11 -56.27
N LYS A 168 -13.59 -39.74 -57.19
CA LYS A 168 -13.83 -39.19 -58.53
C LYS A 168 -14.81 -38.02 -58.52
N ASP A 169 -15.77 -38.03 -57.59
CA ASP A 169 -16.72 -36.94 -57.40
C ASP A 169 -16.11 -35.75 -56.65
N ASP A 170 -15.17 -35.97 -55.71
CA ASP A 170 -14.38 -34.91 -55.06
C ASP A 170 -13.43 -34.16 -56.03
N LEU A 171 -13.20 -34.68 -57.23
CA LEU A 171 -12.30 -34.12 -58.26
C LEU A 171 -13.03 -33.36 -59.39
N LYS A 172 -14.36 -33.24 -59.34
CA LYS A 172 -15.16 -32.41 -60.26
C LYS A 172 -15.41 -31.03 -59.67
#